data_AF-A0A5B7K312-F1
#
_entry.id   AF-A0A5B7K312-F1
#
_cell.length_a   1.000
_cell.length_b   1.000
_cell.length_c   1.000
_cell.angle_alpha   90.00
_cell.angle_beta   90.00
_cell.angle_gamma   90.00
#
_symmetry.space_group_name_H-M   'P 1'
#
loop_
_entity.id
_entity.type
_entity.pdbx_description
1 polymer ?
#
loop_
_entity_poly.entity_id
_entity_poly.type
_entity_poly.pdbx_seq_one_letter_code
_entity_poly.pdbx_strand_id
1 'polypeptide(L)'
;MDFPNNEATSLTDEEAQRLKPLVAATCSGMAVQEVLLCRTLKYLLVRLSDSYSSKDLEVLLPDYSAMRRAHDGSQVMAVIVTVPGKEDSSYHAFSRFFAPLYGVDEDPVTGSAHTVLGPYWAKHLNTDNLTSKLITFTLSF
;
A
#
# COMPACT_ATOMS: atom_id res chain seq x y z
N MET A 1 4.16 26.04 1.89
CA MET A 1 3.99 25.16 0.74
C MET A 1 2.92 24.15 1.12
N ASP A 2 1.71 24.31 0.60
CA ASP A 2 0.67 23.29 0.72
C ASP A 2 1.08 22.11 -0.16
N PHE A 3 1.67 21.08 0.46
CA PHE A 3 1.82 19.80 -0.22
C PHE A 3 0.41 19.24 -0.45
N PRO A 4 0.07 18.74 -1.65
CA PRO A 4 -1.21 18.09 -1.86
C PRO A 4 -1.34 16.94 -0.86
N ASN A 5 -2.36 17.01 -0.01
CA ASN A 5 -2.60 15.99 1.01
C ASN A 5 -3.02 14.70 0.29
N ASN A 6 -2.08 13.79 0.05
CA ASN A 6 -2.31 12.48 -0.58
C ASN A 6 -2.83 11.45 0.45
N GLU A 7 -3.70 11.91 1.34
CA GLU A 7 -4.22 11.10 2.43
C GLU A 7 -5.06 9.93 1.89
N ALA A 8 -4.70 8.72 2.30
CA ALA A 8 -5.52 7.55 2.06
C ALA A 8 -6.61 7.49 3.13
N THR A 9 -7.86 7.34 2.69
CA THR A 9 -9.02 7.25 3.60
C THR A 9 -9.80 5.97 3.35
N SER A 10 -10.64 5.60 4.32
CA SER A 10 -11.43 4.37 4.26
C SER A 10 -12.33 4.31 3.03
N LEU A 11 -12.52 3.09 2.55
CA LEU A 11 -13.44 2.80 1.44
C LEU A 11 -14.89 2.95 1.92
N THR A 12 -15.77 3.41 1.02
CA THR A 12 -17.22 3.21 1.20
C THR A 12 -17.57 1.73 1.02
N ASP A 13 -18.74 1.29 1.49
CA ASP A 13 -19.18 -0.11 1.31
C ASP A 13 -19.22 -0.52 -0.17
N GLU A 14 -19.60 0.41 -1.04
CA GLU A 14 -19.64 0.22 -2.50
C GLU A 14 -18.22 0.06 -3.06
N GLU A 15 -17.30 0.96 -2.69
CA GLU A 15 -15.88 0.87 -3.09
C GLU A 15 -15.24 -0.43 -2.58
N ALA A 16 -15.54 -0.83 -1.34
CA ALA A 16 -15.03 -2.05 -0.74
C ALA A 16 -15.50 -3.30 -1.50
N GLN A 17 -16.79 -3.41 -1.81
CA GLN A 17 -17.33 -4.53 -2.60
C GLN A 17 -16.71 -4.58 -3.99
N ARG A 18 -16.54 -3.42 -4.61
CA ARG A 18 -16.02 -3.27 -5.96
C ARG A 18 -14.53 -3.56 -6.07
N LEU A 19 -13.73 -3.14 -5.09
CA LEU A 19 -12.28 -3.35 -5.04
C LEU A 19 -11.88 -4.69 -4.40
N LYS A 20 -12.83 -5.42 -3.80
CA LYS A 20 -12.61 -6.75 -3.22
C LYS A 20 -11.88 -7.72 -4.17
N PRO A 21 -12.21 -7.82 -5.48
CA PRO A 21 -11.50 -8.71 -6.39
C PRO A 21 -10.06 -8.25 -6.63
N LEU A 22 -9.80 -6.94 -6.64
CA LEU A 22 -8.46 -6.37 -6.81
C LEU A 22 -7.58 -6.65 -5.58
N VAL A 23 -8.13 -6.47 -4.37
CA VAL A 23 -7.43 -6.80 -3.12
C VAL A 23 -7.12 -8.29 -3.06
N ALA A 24 -8.08 -9.15 -3.41
CA ALA A 24 -7.89 -10.60 -3.45
C ALA A 24 -6.81 -11.03 -4.45
N ALA A 25 -6.81 -10.42 -5.64
CA ALA A 25 -5.78 -10.67 -6.67
C ALA A 25 -4.39 -10.18 -6.23
N THR A 26 -4.32 -9.11 -5.43
CA THR A 26 -3.04 -8.56 -4.96
C THR A 26 -2.46 -9.36 -3.80
N CYS A 27 -3.29 -9.72 -2.82
CA CYS A 27 -2.83 -10.30 -1.56
C CYS A 27 -2.77 -11.84 -1.59
N SER A 28 -3.23 -12.48 -2.65
CA SER A 28 -3.17 -13.94 -2.84
C SER A 28 -3.66 -14.76 -1.63
N GLY A 29 -4.68 -14.25 -0.94
CA GLY A 29 -5.29 -14.87 0.24
C GLY A 29 -4.66 -14.52 1.60
N MET A 30 -3.65 -13.65 1.64
CA MET A 30 -3.11 -13.13 2.90
C MET A 30 -4.15 -12.33 3.67
N ALA A 31 -4.08 -12.40 5.01
CA ALA A 31 -4.99 -11.66 5.87
C ALA A 31 -4.72 -10.14 5.79
N VAL A 32 -5.71 -9.41 5.31
CA VAL A 32 -5.68 -7.94 5.21
C VAL A 32 -6.27 -7.34 6.49
N GLN A 33 -5.55 -6.40 7.08
CA GLN A 33 -5.97 -5.67 8.28
C GLN A 33 -6.75 -4.42 7.91
N GLU A 34 -6.31 -3.70 6.87
CA GLU A 34 -6.92 -2.45 6.46
C GLU A 34 -6.75 -2.21 4.96
N VAL A 35 -7.75 -1.57 4.35
CA VAL A 35 -7.68 -1.10 2.96
C VAL A 35 -8.13 0.35 2.90
N LEU A 36 -7.29 1.21 2.35
CA LEU A 36 -7.53 2.64 2.19
C LEU A 36 -7.31 3.07 0.75
N LEU A 37 -8.02 4.11 0.31
CA LEU A 37 -7.88 4.67 -1.03
C LEU A 37 -7.37 6.10 -0.96
N CYS A 38 -6.20 6.34 -1.55
CA CYS A 38 -5.74 7.67 -1.90
C CYS A 38 -6.43 8.09 -3.21
N ARG A 39 -7.51 8.86 -3.12
CA ARG A 39 -8.30 9.27 -4.31
C ARG A 39 -7.53 10.24 -5.22
N THR A 40 -6.62 11.04 -4.66
CA THR A 40 -5.77 11.98 -5.41
C THR A 40 -4.84 11.25 -6.38
N LEU A 41 -4.10 10.27 -5.87
CA LEU A 41 -3.15 9.47 -6.68
C LEU A 41 -3.77 8.22 -7.27
N LYS A 42 -5.00 7.89 -6.89
CA LYS A 42 -5.68 6.66 -7.31
C LYS A 42 -4.93 5.41 -6.85
N TYR A 43 -4.32 5.47 -5.67
CA TYR A 43 -3.55 4.38 -5.09
C TYR A 43 -4.35 3.70 -3.98
N LEU A 44 -4.46 2.37 -4.08
CA LEU A 44 -5.06 1.54 -3.05
C LEU A 44 -3.97 1.10 -2.08
N LEU A 45 -4.02 1.58 -0.84
CA LEU A 45 -3.14 1.12 0.23
C LEU A 45 -3.80 -0.07 0.92
N VAL A 46 -3.08 -1.19 0.96
CA VAL A 46 -3.49 -2.41 1.62
C VAL A 46 -2.48 -2.71 2.72
N ARG A 47 -2.93 -2.66 3.97
CA ARG A 47 -2.14 -3.11 5.12
C ARG A 47 -2.45 -4.57 5.41
N LEU A 48 -1.43 -5.41 5.38
CA LEU A 48 -1.57 -6.80 5.81
C LEU A 48 -1.56 -6.88 7.34
N SER A 49 -2.04 -7.99 7.88
CA SER A 49 -1.97 -8.29 9.30
C SER A 49 -0.54 -8.16 9.85
N ASP A 50 -0.43 -7.63 11.07
CA ASP A 50 0.83 -7.52 11.82
C ASP A 50 1.54 -8.88 12.08
N SER A 51 0.88 -10.01 11.76
CA SER A 51 1.51 -11.34 11.74
C SER A 51 2.55 -11.50 10.63
N TYR A 52 2.41 -10.75 9.54
CA TYR A 52 3.32 -10.77 8.39
C TYR A 52 4.52 -9.82 8.57
N SER A 53 5.55 -10.04 7.77
CA SER A 53 6.83 -9.33 7.81
C SER A 53 7.33 -8.97 6.40
N SER A 54 8.48 -8.32 6.31
CA SER A 54 9.11 -8.00 5.03
C SER A 54 9.32 -9.25 4.15
N LYS A 55 9.65 -10.39 4.76
CA LYS A 55 9.83 -11.67 4.05
C LYS A 55 8.54 -12.16 3.39
N ASP A 56 7.42 -11.94 4.04
CA ASP A 56 6.10 -12.30 3.48
C ASP A 56 5.73 -11.38 2.32
N LEU A 57 6.15 -10.11 2.38
CA LEU A 57 6.06 -9.21 1.24
C LEU A 57 6.97 -9.65 0.09
N GLU A 58 8.20 -10.11 0.34
CA GLU A 58 9.12 -10.58 -0.71
C GLU A 58 8.54 -11.76 -1.50
N VAL A 59 7.93 -12.73 -0.80
CA VAL A 59 7.32 -13.91 -1.45
C VAL A 59 5.88 -13.67 -1.92
N LEU A 60 5.35 -12.46 -1.75
CA LEU A 60 4.02 -12.12 -2.25
C LEU A 60 4.02 -12.20 -3.78
N LEU A 61 3.08 -12.99 -4.32
CA LEU A 61 2.89 -13.15 -5.75
C LEU A 61 1.49 -12.65 -6.14
N PRO A 62 1.35 -11.38 -6.57
CA PRO A 62 0.10 -10.86 -7.10
C PRO A 62 -0.27 -11.53 -8.42
N ASP A 63 -1.56 -11.82 -8.63
CA ASP A 63 -2.06 -12.19 -9.95
C ASP A 63 -2.29 -10.92 -10.78
N TYR A 64 -1.25 -10.46 -11.49
CA TYR A 64 -1.31 -9.28 -12.35
C TYR A 64 -2.42 -9.37 -13.41
N SER A 65 -2.71 -10.57 -13.91
CA SER A 65 -3.77 -10.78 -14.90
C SER A 65 -5.14 -10.58 -14.28
N ALA A 66 -5.36 -11.11 -13.07
CA ALA A 66 -6.58 -10.85 -12.31
C ALA A 66 -6.69 -9.39 -11.88
N MET A 67 -5.60 -8.72 -11.50
CA MET A 67 -5.61 -7.29 -11.19
C MET A 67 -6.05 -6.45 -12.40
N ARG A 68 -5.55 -6.76 -13.60
CA ARG A 68 -5.96 -6.10 -14.85
C ARG A 68 -7.42 -6.35 -15.18
N ARG A 69 -7.94 -7.56 -14.94
CA ARG A 69 -9.37 -7.90 -15.14
C ARG A 69 -10.29 -7.28 -14.10
N ALA A 70 -9.83 -7.20 -12.85
CA ALA A 70 -10.55 -6.60 -11.73
C ALA A 70 -10.61 -5.07 -11.84
N HIS A 71 -9.79 -4.49 -12.72
CA HIS A 71 -9.89 -3.08 -13.05
C HIS A 71 -11.12 -2.81 -13.91
N ASP A 72 -12.14 -2.30 -13.24
CA ASP A 72 -13.45 -1.89 -13.74
C ASP A 72 -13.48 -0.43 -14.25
N GLY A 73 -12.32 0.14 -14.61
CA GLY A 73 -12.20 1.53 -15.11
C GLY A 73 -12.32 2.61 -14.03
N SER A 74 -12.26 2.20 -12.77
CA SER A 74 -12.83 2.88 -11.60
C SER A 74 -11.86 3.70 -10.74
N GLN A 75 -10.84 4.30 -11.35
CA GLN A 75 -9.96 5.22 -10.63
C GLN A 75 -9.00 4.59 -9.60
N VAL A 76 -8.70 3.28 -9.62
CA VAL A 76 -7.49 2.76 -8.96
C VAL A 76 -6.46 2.42 -10.03
N MET A 77 -5.27 2.98 -9.92
CA MET A 77 -4.19 2.84 -10.91
C MET A 77 -3.00 2.02 -10.38
N ALA A 78 -2.82 1.97 -9.05
CA ALA A 78 -1.82 1.13 -8.42
C ALA A 78 -2.26 0.67 -7.04
N VAL A 79 -1.63 -0.39 -6.55
CA VAL A 79 -1.87 -0.98 -5.23
C VAL A 79 -0.55 -0.98 -4.45
N ILE A 80 -0.56 -0.35 -3.29
CA ILE A 80 0.53 -0.38 -2.31
C ILE A 80 0.17 -1.46 -1.29
N VAL A 81 1.05 -2.43 -1.09
CA VAL A 81 0.91 -3.40 0.01
C VAL A 81 1.95 -3.07 1.07
N THR A 82 1.54 -2.95 2.33
CA THR A 82 2.44 -2.55 3.43
C THR A 82 2.27 -3.39 4.68
N VAL A 83 3.36 -3.55 5.44
CA VAL A 83 3.43 -4.22 6.74
C VAL A 83 4.28 -3.37 7.70
N PRO A 84 4.01 -3.41 9.02
CA PRO A 84 4.88 -2.75 9.97
C PRO A 84 6.26 -3.42 10.03
N GLY A 85 7.27 -2.64 10.40
CA GLY A 85 8.56 -3.19 10.83
C GLY A 85 8.41 -3.91 12.18
N LYS A 86 9.14 -5.01 12.35
CA LYS A 86 9.26 -5.69 13.65
C LYS A 86 10.28 -4.98 14.54
N GLU A 87 10.27 -5.22 15.85
CA GLU A 87 11.14 -4.52 16.83
C GLU A 87 12.64 -4.60 16.48
N ASP A 88 13.09 -5.68 15.83
CA ASP A 88 14.49 -5.87 15.41
C ASP A 88 14.83 -5.22 14.05
N SER A 89 13.88 -4.52 13.42
CA SER A 89 14.07 -3.88 12.11
C SER A 89 14.57 -2.45 12.28
N SER A 90 15.57 -2.06 11.48
CA SER A 90 15.98 -0.66 11.33
C SER A 90 14.95 0.21 10.59
N TYR A 91 13.91 -0.40 10.03
CA TYR A 91 12.84 0.23 9.26
C TYR A 91 11.51 0.16 10.00
N HIS A 92 10.75 1.25 9.95
CA HIS A 92 9.45 1.37 10.61
C HIS A 92 8.32 0.64 9.86
N ALA A 93 8.42 0.52 8.54
CA ALA A 93 7.46 -0.16 7.71
C ALA A 93 8.11 -0.63 6.40
N PHE A 94 7.54 -1.69 5.83
CA PHE A 94 7.92 -2.22 4.52
C PHE A 94 6.74 -2.11 3.58
N SER A 95 7.00 -1.94 2.29
CA SER A 95 5.95 -1.88 1.28
C SER A 95 6.39 -2.33 -0.09
N ARG A 96 5.45 -2.83 -0.89
CA ARG A 96 5.60 -3.08 -2.33
C ARG A 96 4.56 -2.29 -3.12
N PHE A 97 4.91 -1.92 -4.35
CA PHE A 97 4.06 -1.10 -5.21
C PHE A 97 3.78 -1.82 -6.53
N PHE A 98 2.52 -2.20 -6.72
CA PHE A 98 2.04 -2.92 -7.90
C PHE A 98 1.24 -1.99 -8.79
N ALA A 99 1.71 -1.82 -10.02
CA ALA A 99 1.16 -0.87 -10.97
C ALA A 99 0.79 -1.49 -12.32
N PRO A 100 0.21 -2.72 -12.37
CA PRO A 100 0.02 -3.41 -13.66
C PRO A 100 -0.80 -2.57 -14.64
N LEU A 101 -1.68 -1.69 -14.14
CA LEU A 101 -2.50 -0.79 -14.95
C LEU A 101 -1.71 0.31 -15.66
N TYR A 102 -0.55 0.69 -15.13
CA TYR A 102 0.42 1.55 -15.82
C TYR A 102 1.29 0.78 -16.83
N GLY A 103 1.05 -0.52 -17.01
CA GLY A 103 1.85 -1.38 -17.88
C GLY A 103 3.13 -1.91 -17.21
N VAL A 104 3.35 -1.59 -15.94
CA VAL A 104 4.50 -2.04 -15.15
C VAL A 104 3.99 -2.91 -14.02
N ASP A 105 4.34 -4.20 -14.00
CA ASP A 105 3.78 -5.12 -13.01
C ASP A 105 4.18 -4.73 -11.56
N GLU A 106 5.43 -4.29 -11.38
CA GLU A 106 5.95 -3.77 -10.11
C GLU A 106 6.97 -2.65 -10.36
N ASP A 107 6.84 -1.56 -9.61
CA ASP A 107 7.81 -0.46 -9.65
C ASP A 107 8.64 -0.45 -8.35
N PRO A 108 9.96 -0.74 -8.43
CA PRO A 108 10.84 -0.73 -7.29
C PRO A 108 11.20 0.68 -6.82
N VAL A 109 10.81 1.78 -7.49
CA VAL A 109 11.14 3.14 -7.02
C VAL A 109 10.00 4.11 -7.29
N THR A 110 8.93 4.02 -6.49
CA THR A 110 7.87 5.04 -6.54
C THR A 110 7.98 6.02 -5.37
N GLY A 111 8.64 7.15 -5.61
CA GLY A 111 8.69 8.28 -4.66
C GLY A 111 7.28 8.80 -4.29
N SER A 112 6.27 8.61 -5.14
CA SER A 112 4.88 8.99 -4.84
C SER A 112 4.21 8.06 -3.84
N ALA A 113 4.58 6.78 -3.76
CA ALA A 113 4.04 5.85 -2.76
C ALA A 113 4.39 6.30 -1.33
N HIS A 114 5.57 6.90 -1.15
CA HIS A 114 6.01 7.48 0.11
C HIS A 114 5.13 8.64 0.59
N THR A 115 4.54 9.40 -0.36
CA THR A 115 3.63 10.50 -0.02
C THR A 115 2.30 10.02 0.56
N VAL A 116 1.93 8.75 0.33
CA VAL A 116 0.75 8.09 0.92
C VAL A 116 1.13 7.35 2.21
N LEU A 117 2.23 6.61 2.19
CA LEU A 117 2.67 5.80 3.34
C LEU A 117 3.16 6.64 4.52
N GLY A 118 3.80 7.79 4.26
CA GLY A 118 4.34 8.65 5.30
C GLY A 118 3.27 9.14 6.28
N PRO A 119 2.23 9.85 5.81
CA PRO A 119 1.11 10.28 6.65
C PRO A 119 0.36 9.12 7.31
N TYR A 120 0.22 7.98 6.61
CA TYR A 120 -0.45 6.79 7.13
C TYR A 120 0.27 6.22 8.37
N TRP A 121 1.57 5.94 8.26
CA TRP A 121 2.35 5.35 9.34
C TRP A 121 2.64 6.33 10.47
N ALA A 122 2.77 7.63 10.17
CA ALA A 122 2.90 8.66 11.20
C ALA A 122 1.70 8.67 12.17
N LYS A 123 0.48 8.47 11.66
CA LYS A 123 -0.73 8.34 12.50
C LYS A 123 -0.74 7.04 13.31
N HIS A 124 -0.30 5.93 12.70
CA HIS A 124 -0.36 4.60 13.32
C HIS A 124 0.71 4.35 14.38
N LEU A 125 1.89 4.94 14.23
CA LEU A 125 2.99 4.76 15.17
C LEU A 125 2.89 5.69 16.40
N ASN A 126 1.85 6.52 16.48
CA ASN A 126 1.57 7.42 17.61
C ASN A 126 2.81 8.23 18.06
N THR A 127 3.62 8.65 17.09
CA THR A 127 4.84 9.40 17.35
C THR A 127 4.52 10.89 17.30
N ASP A 128 4.04 11.44 18.40
CA ASP A 128 3.88 12.89 18.63
C ASP A 128 5.21 13.70 18.48
N ASN A 129 6.35 13.01 18.31
CA ASN A 129 7.68 13.62 18.33
C ASN A 129 8.64 13.15 17.23
N LEU A 130 8.20 12.34 16.26
CA LEU A 130 9.02 12.14 15.07
C LEU A 130 8.71 13.26 14.09
N THR A 131 9.50 14.32 14.25
CA THR A 131 9.98 15.17 13.15
C THR A 131 10.09 14.32 11.88
N SER A 132 9.80 14.89 10.73
CA SER A 132 9.93 14.40 9.34
C SER A 132 11.31 13.79 8.96
N LYS A 133 11.94 13.04 9.86
CA LYS A 133 13.17 12.28 9.74
C LYS A 133 12.77 10.94 9.14
N LEU A 134 12.93 10.85 7.82
CA LEU A 134 12.98 9.63 7.03
C LEU A 134 12.27 8.44 7.69
N ILE A 135 10.95 8.31 7.48
CA ILE A 135 10.35 6.98 7.52
C ILE A 135 11.09 6.22 6.42
N THR A 136 12.04 5.40 6.84
CA THR A 136 12.90 4.68 5.92
C THR A 136 12.08 3.46 5.50
N PHE A 137 11.68 3.44 4.24
CA PHE A 137 11.06 2.30 3.61
C PHE A 137 12.15 1.63 2.79
N THR A 138 12.32 0.32 2.94
CA THR A 138 13.09 -0.43 1.96
C THR A 138 12.11 -1.08 0.99
N LEU A 139 12.41 -0.87 -0.30
CA LEU A 139 11.83 -1.65 -1.37
C LEU A 139 12.47 -3.03 -1.27
N SER A 140 11.63 -4.05 -1.14
CA SER A 140 12.12 -5.44 -1.14
C SER A 140 12.22 -5.91 -2.59
N PHE A 141 13.28 -6.67 -2.87
CA PHE A 141 13.96 -6.89 -4.15
C PHE A 141 13.22 -7.80 -5.13
#